data_AF-A0A8D0MGM4-F1
#
_entry.id   AF-A0A8D0MGM4-F1
#
_cell.length_a   1.000
_cell.length_b   1.000
_cell.length_c   1.000
_cell.angle_alpha   90.00
_cell.angle_beta   90.00
_cell.angle_gamma   90.00
#
_symmetry.space_group_name_H-M   'P 1'
#
loop_
_entity.id
_entity.type
_entity.pdbx_description
1 polymer ?
#
loop_
_entity_poly.entity_id
_entity_poly.type
_entity_poly.pdbx_seq_one_letter_code
_entity_poly.pdbx_strand_id
1 'polypeptide(L)'
;MNKIYVNLHEENHTTLMNEIKGELNKWRDIPCSKTRRLDSIKMSVLPKLIYRFSAISVKISVSYLMDIDQLTLKFIWRGKRNRMPNTILKEKNKVGGLILPNFRTYY
;
A
#
# COMPACT_ATOMS: atom_id res chain seq x y z
N MET A 1 9.83 28.41 10.82
CA MET A 1 10.31 27.01 10.80
C MET A 1 9.22 25.98 10.49
N ASN A 2 7.97 26.10 11.00
CA ASN A 2 6.91 25.11 10.74
C ASN A 2 6.46 24.95 9.27
N LYS A 3 6.48 26.02 8.46
CA LYS A 3 5.97 25.98 7.08
C LYS A 3 6.84 25.13 6.13
N ILE A 4 8.15 25.07 6.37
CA ILE A 4 9.10 24.26 5.57
C ILE A 4 8.93 22.77 5.90
N TYR A 5 8.72 22.42 7.17
CA TYR A 5 8.51 21.04 7.61
C TYR A 5 7.19 20.45 7.09
N VAL A 6 6.11 21.24 7.09
CA VAL A 6 4.81 20.84 6.54
C VAL A 6 4.88 20.63 5.03
N ASN A 7 5.55 21.52 4.28
CA ASN A 7 5.75 21.34 2.84
C ASN A 7 6.59 20.10 2.51
N LEU A 8 7.71 19.88 3.21
CA LEU A 8 8.53 18.68 3.02
C LEU A 8 7.74 17.40 3.31
N HIS A 9 6.84 17.43 4.29
CA HIS A 9 5.97 16.29 4.60
C HIS A 9 4.99 16.00 3.46
N GLU A 10 4.24 17.00 2.98
CA GLU A 10 3.25 16.83 1.90
C GLU A 10 3.89 16.43 0.57
N GLU A 11 5.04 17.03 0.25
CA GLU A 11 5.79 16.75 -0.98
C GLU A 11 6.32 15.32 -1.01
N ASN A 12 6.82 14.82 0.15
CA ASN A 12 7.28 13.44 0.29
C ASN A 12 6.15 12.41 0.20
N HIS A 13 4.99 12.68 0.81
CA HIS A 13 3.82 11.79 0.71
C HIS A 13 3.31 11.66 -0.72
N THR A 14 3.24 12.79 -1.42
CA THR A 14 2.83 12.86 -2.83
C THR A 14 3.81 12.10 -3.72
N THR A 15 5.10 12.29 -3.49
CA THR A 15 6.17 11.62 -4.24
C THR A 15 6.12 10.11 -4.04
N LEU A 16 6.04 9.65 -2.79
CA LEU A 16 5.92 8.23 -2.46
C LEU A 16 4.66 7.60 -3.09
N MET A 17 3.54 8.31 -3.10
CA MET A 17 2.32 7.81 -3.75
C MET A 17 2.47 7.67 -5.26
N ASN A 18 3.15 8.60 -5.92
CA ASN A 18 3.41 8.53 -7.34
C ASN A 18 4.37 7.39 -7.69
N GLU A 19 5.38 7.15 -6.86
CA GLU A 19 6.26 5.98 -7.00
C GLU A 19 5.51 4.66 -6.87
N ILE A 20 4.66 4.51 -5.83
CA ILE A 20 3.84 3.31 -5.64
C ILE A 20 2.90 3.10 -6.84
N LYS A 21 2.23 4.15 -7.31
CA LYS A 21 1.38 4.08 -8.51
C LYS A 21 2.19 3.65 -9.74
N GLY A 22 3.38 4.21 -9.93
CA GLY A 22 4.27 3.86 -11.04
C GLY A 22 4.68 2.39 -11.02
N GLU A 23 5.10 1.88 -9.85
CA GLU A 23 5.41 0.46 -9.65
C GLU A 23 4.19 -0.42 -9.96
N LEU A 24 3.04 -0.14 -9.33
CA LEU A 24 1.82 -0.92 -9.55
C LEU A 24 1.39 -0.90 -11.02
N ASN A 25 1.57 0.20 -11.74
CA ASN A 25 1.27 0.29 -13.17
C ASN A 25 2.19 -0.61 -14.01
N LYS A 26 3.50 -0.71 -13.70
CA LYS A 26 4.42 -1.64 -14.38
C LYS A 26 3.97 -3.09 -14.23
N TRP A 27 3.48 -3.46 -13.04
CA TRP A 27 3.01 -4.82 -12.75
C TRP A 27 1.56 -5.08 -13.19
N ARG A 28 0.81 -4.03 -13.61
CA ARG A 28 -0.63 -4.12 -13.90
C ARG A 28 -0.89 -5.00 -15.12
N ASP A 29 -0.06 -4.83 -16.13
CA ASP A 29 -0.25 -5.41 -17.46
C ASP A 29 0.28 -6.86 -17.49
N ILE A 30 1.12 -7.25 -16.53
CA ILE A 30 1.62 -8.61 -16.38
C ILE A 30 0.46 -9.56 -15.99
N PRO A 31 0.17 -10.61 -16.79
CA PRO A 31 -0.80 -11.64 -16.45
C PRO A 31 -0.30 -12.47 -15.27
N CYS A 32 -0.91 -12.30 -14.10
CA CYS A 32 -0.53 -12.99 -12.87
C CYS A 32 -1.74 -13.21 -11.95
N SER A 33 -1.66 -14.24 -11.11
CA SER A 33 -2.69 -14.57 -10.12
C SER A 33 -2.79 -13.47 -9.04
N LYS A 34 -3.93 -13.40 -8.35
CA LYS A 34 -4.12 -12.44 -7.23
C LYS A 34 -3.11 -12.66 -6.11
N THR A 35 -2.74 -13.90 -5.84
CA THR A 35 -1.69 -14.26 -4.86
C THR A 35 -0.34 -13.71 -5.27
N ARG A 36 0.09 -13.94 -6.52
CA ARG A 36 1.35 -13.38 -7.02
C ARG A 36 1.38 -11.85 -6.94
N ARG A 37 0.25 -11.18 -7.20
CA ARG A 37 0.13 -9.72 -7.05
C ARG A 37 0.32 -9.27 -5.60
N LEU A 38 -0.31 -9.99 -4.67
CA LEU A 38 -0.15 -9.74 -3.24
C LEU A 38 1.30 -9.91 -2.80
N ASP A 39 1.97 -10.98 -3.25
CA ASP A 39 3.36 -11.24 -2.93
C ASP A 39 4.28 -10.17 -3.54
N SER A 40 4.02 -9.73 -4.79
CA SER A 40 4.73 -8.59 -5.39
C SER A 40 4.58 -7.32 -4.56
N ILE A 41 3.37 -6.99 -4.09
CA ILE A 41 3.14 -5.82 -3.22
C ILE A 41 3.92 -5.95 -1.90
N LYS A 42 3.91 -7.13 -1.27
CA LYS A 42 4.66 -7.40 -0.04
C LYS A 42 6.17 -7.29 -0.24
N MET A 43 6.68 -7.61 -1.42
CA MET A 43 8.12 -7.56 -1.70
C MET A 43 8.59 -6.19 -2.21
N SER A 44 7.79 -5.45 -2.99
CA SER A 44 8.24 -4.22 -3.63
C SER A 44 7.72 -2.94 -2.96
N VAL A 45 6.46 -2.94 -2.50
CA VAL A 45 5.80 -1.75 -1.94
C VAL A 45 6.00 -1.66 -0.44
N LEU A 46 5.79 -2.77 0.28
CA LEU A 46 5.87 -2.80 1.74
C LEU A 46 7.27 -2.40 2.28
N PRO A 47 8.42 -2.90 1.75
CA PRO A 47 9.74 -2.52 2.28
C PRO A 47 10.08 -1.05 2.02
N LYS A 48 9.68 -0.50 0.85
CA LYS A 48 9.86 0.93 0.54
C LYS A 48 9.07 1.81 1.50
N LEU A 49 7.85 1.39 1.83
CA LEU A 49 6.97 2.09 2.75
C LEU A 49 7.56 2.12 4.17
N ILE A 50 8.00 0.97 4.68
CA ILE A 50 8.63 0.84 6.01
C ILE A 50 9.91 1.68 6.08
N TYR A 51 10.77 1.59 5.05
CA TYR A 51 12.01 2.37 5.01
C TYR A 51 11.75 3.88 5.09
N ARG A 52 10.82 4.41 4.29
CA ARG A 52 10.53 5.86 4.31
C ARG A 52 9.89 6.31 5.61
N PHE A 53 8.96 5.53 6.17
CA PHE A 53 8.33 5.91 7.43
C PHE A 53 9.28 5.84 8.63
N SER A 54 10.17 4.84 8.66
CA SER A 54 11.21 4.73 9.70
C SER A 54 12.25 5.85 9.58
N ALA A 55 12.67 6.22 8.36
CA ALA A 55 13.68 7.25 8.15
C ALA A 55 13.19 8.67 8.46
N ILE A 56 11.90 8.97 8.24
CA ILE A 56 11.39 10.35 8.32
C ILE A 56 10.74 10.63 9.70
N SER A 57 10.61 9.63 10.59
CA SER A 57 9.97 9.78 11.92
C SER A 57 8.63 10.54 11.85
N VAL A 58 7.89 10.35 10.77
CA VAL A 58 6.65 11.05 10.49
C VAL A 58 5.48 10.26 11.02
N LYS A 59 4.56 10.93 11.73
CA LYS A 59 3.28 10.35 12.10
C LYS A 59 2.53 9.97 10.83
N ILE A 60 2.36 8.66 10.62
CA ILE A 60 1.59 8.15 9.50
C ILE A 60 0.13 8.53 9.71
N SER A 61 -0.41 9.34 8.82
CA SER A 61 -1.85 9.63 8.83
C SER A 61 -2.64 8.38 8.45
N VAL A 62 -3.75 8.14 9.14
CA VAL A 62 -4.70 7.07 8.81
C VAL A 62 -5.26 7.22 7.39
N SER A 63 -5.44 8.46 6.93
CA SER A 63 -5.90 8.74 5.55
C SER A 63 -4.91 8.22 4.51
N TYR A 64 -3.60 8.41 4.76
CA TYR A 64 -2.55 7.97 3.86
C TYR A 64 -2.51 6.44 3.72
N LEU A 65 -2.69 5.72 4.83
CA LEU A 65 -2.80 4.27 4.82
C LEU A 65 -4.05 3.79 4.06
N MET A 66 -5.17 4.50 4.20
CA MET A 66 -6.41 4.18 3.46
C MET A 66 -6.24 4.37 1.95
N ASP A 67 -5.52 5.40 1.51
CA ASP A 67 -5.25 5.64 0.10
C ASP A 67 -4.36 4.54 -0.50
N ILE A 68 -3.30 4.12 0.23
CA ILE A 68 -2.45 3.00 -0.18
C ILE A 68 -3.25 1.70 -0.24
N ASP A 69 -4.08 1.42 0.76
CA ASP A 69 -4.97 0.25 0.79
C ASP A 69 -5.90 0.24 -0.44
N GLN A 70 -6.47 1.38 -0.81
CA GLN A 70 -7.37 1.49 -1.94
C GLN A 70 -6.64 1.25 -3.28
N LEU A 71 -5.43 1.79 -3.45
CA LEU A 71 -4.60 1.52 -4.64
C LEU A 71 -4.25 0.04 -4.76
N THR A 72 -3.85 -0.57 -3.65
CA THR A 72 -3.48 -1.97 -3.56
C THR A 72 -4.66 -2.88 -3.93
N LEU A 73 -5.86 -2.56 -3.43
CA LEU A 73 -7.09 -3.26 -3.79
C LEU A 73 -7.42 -3.11 -5.28
N LYS A 74 -7.38 -1.89 -5.82
CA LYS A 74 -7.63 -1.66 -7.26
C LYS A 74 -6.66 -2.48 -8.13
N PHE A 75 -5.40 -2.59 -7.71
CA PHE A 75 -4.38 -3.39 -8.40
C PHE A 75 -4.67 -4.89 -8.36
N ILE A 76 -4.92 -5.46 -7.17
CA ILE A 76 -5.22 -6.90 -7.00
C ILE A 76 -6.42 -7.31 -7.84
N TRP A 77 -7.48 -6.49 -7.80
CA TRP A 77 -8.73 -6.75 -8.51
C TRP A 77 -8.73 -6.26 -9.95
N ARG A 78 -7.64 -5.65 -10.44
CA ARG A 78 -7.48 -5.25 -11.84
C ARG A 78 -8.60 -4.29 -12.29
N GLY A 79 -9.04 -3.41 -11.38
CA GLY A 79 -10.17 -2.50 -11.58
C GLY A 79 -11.57 -3.15 -11.49
N LYS A 80 -11.67 -4.47 -11.27
CA LYS A 80 -12.96 -5.14 -11.04
C LYS A 80 -13.44 -4.90 -9.60
N ARG A 81 -14.76 -4.98 -9.39
CA ARG A 81 -15.35 -4.87 -8.05
C ARG A 81 -14.75 -5.94 -7.13
N ASN A 82 -14.24 -5.52 -5.98
CA ASN A 82 -13.74 -6.44 -4.96
C ASN A 82 -14.89 -7.39 -4.55
N ARG A 83 -14.69 -8.70 -4.69
CA ARG A 83 -15.69 -9.71 -4.35
C ARG A 83 -15.64 -10.13 -2.88
N MET A 84 -14.60 -9.72 -2.15
CA MET A 84 -14.44 -10.00 -0.72
C MET A 84 -14.48 -8.70 0.09
N PRO A 85 -15.20 -8.66 1.23
CA PRO A 85 -15.11 -7.55 2.16
C PRO A 85 -13.67 -7.28 2.60
N ASN A 86 -13.28 -6.01 2.64
CA ASN A 86 -11.92 -5.59 3.03
C ASN A 86 -11.57 -6.03 4.46
N THR A 87 -12.58 -6.19 5.33
CA THR A 87 -12.43 -6.73 6.69
C THR A 87 -11.92 -8.17 6.64
N ILE A 88 -12.57 -9.04 5.85
CA ILE A 88 -12.20 -10.45 5.68
C ILE A 88 -10.80 -10.60 5.04
N LEU A 89 -10.42 -9.68 4.15
CA LEU A 89 -9.10 -9.70 3.48
C LEU A 89 -7.93 -9.31 4.43
N LYS A 90 -8.23 -8.54 5.48
CA LYS A 90 -7.29 -8.05 6.50
C LYS A 90 -7.34 -8.89 7.78
N GLU A 91 -8.38 -9.70 7.96
CA GLU A 91 -8.55 -10.60 9.09
C GLU A 91 -7.59 -11.79 8.98
N LYS A 92 -6.95 -12.16 10.09
CA LYS A 92 -5.97 -13.27 10.16
C LYS A 92 -6.60 -14.67 10.10
N ASN A 93 -7.87 -14.80 9.70
CA ASN A 93 -8.65 -15.99 10.04
C ASN A 93 -8.79 -16.97 8.84
N LYS A 94 -8.03 -18.07 8.95
CA LYS A 94 -8.22 -19.43 8.39
C LYS A 94 -7.90 -19.75 6.92
N VAL A 95 -7.63 -18.82 6.01
CA VAL A 95 -7.28 -19.16 4.61
C VAL A 95 -5.83 -18.78 4.29
N GLY A 96 -4.93 -19.76 4.44
CA GLY A 96 -3.47 -19.62 4.36
C GLY A 96 -2.91 -19.28 2.98
N GLY A 97 -3.14 -18.06 2.49
CA GLY A 97 -2.43 -17.56 1.31
C GLY A 97 -2.82 -16.18 0.78
N LEU A 98 -3.99 -15.65 1.13
CA LEU A 98 -4.54 -14.40 0.55
C LEU A 98 -4.60 -13.23 1.55
N ILE A 99 -3.66 -13.15 2.50
CA ILE A 99 -3.65 -12.09 3.50
C ILE A 99 -3.04 -10.82 2.90
N LEU A 100 -3.85 -9.76 2.77
CA LEU A 100 -3.38 -8.41 2.45
C LEU A 100 -2.60 -7.86 3.65
N PRO A 101 -1.39 -7.29 3.45
CA PRO A 101 -0.66 -6.68 4.55
C PRO A 101 -1.49 -5.55 5.16
N ASN A 102 -1.78 -5.66 6.46
CA ASN A 102 -2.44 -4.60 7.19
C ASN A 102 -1.37 -3.56 7.56
N PHE A 103 -1.32 -2.45 6.83
CA PHE A 103 -0.31 -1.42 7.08
C PHE A 103 -0.47 -0.75 8.47
N ARG A 104 -1.64 -0.87 9.11
CA ARG A 104 -1.88 -0.44 10.50
C ARG A 104 -1.24 -1.33 11.57
N THR A 105 -0.68 -2.50 11.23
CA THR A 105 0.01 -3.34 12.23
C THR A 105 1.52 -3.10 12.27
N TYR A 106 2.05 -2.24 11.39
CA TYR A 106 3.47 -1.92 11.34
C TYR A 106 3.84 -0.69 12.15
N TYR A 107 2.84 0.04 12.66
CA TYR A 107 2.90 1.24 13.49
C TYR A 107 1.65 1.29 14.36
#